data_AF-A0A355DC64-F1
#
_entry.id   AF-A0A355DC64-F1
#
_cell.length_a   1.000
_cell.length_b   1.000
_cell.length_c   1.000
_cell.angle_alpha   90.00
_cell.angle_beta   90.00
_cell.angle_gamma   90.00
#
_symmetry.space_group_name_H-M   'P 1'
#
loop_
_entity.id
_entity.type
_entity.pdbx_description
1 polymer ?
#
loop_
_entity_poly.entity_id
_entity_poly.type
_entity_poly.pdbx_seq_one_letter_code
_entity_poly.pdbx_strand_id
1 'polypeptide(L)'
;AADRAADRSPGPAGRSRAGFHSTLTFDEMVEKGYVVIGSPTSVAEQLTEVAISLNVGNLMLLLQFGNMDRDLTMFNTELFADKVMPEIHGLFEDQWEHRWWPDPLPTVDRRRTGRPPGVR
;
A
#
# COMPACT_ATOMS: atom_id res chain seq x y z
N ALA A 1 -39.18 -0.88 -40.01
CA ALA A 1 -38.44 0.39 -40.10
C ALA A 1 -37.79 0.63 -38.74
N ALA A 2 -36.72 -0.07 -38.38
CA ALA A 2 -35.39 0.01 -38.99
C ALA A 2 -34.80 1.42 -38.86
N ASP A 3 -33.77 1.51 -38.02
CA ASP A 3 -32.47 2.01 -38.44
C ASP A 3 -32.11 3.49 -38.21
N ARG A 4 -32.05 3.92 -36.94
CA ARG A 4 -31.15 5.03 -36.52
C ARG A 4 -30.57 4.79 -35.12
N ALA A 5 -29.89 3.66 -34.93
CA ALA A 5 -28.86 3.57 -33.90
C ALA A 5 -27.57 4.07 -34.54
N ALA A 6 -27.18 5.30 -34.19
CA ALA A 6 -25.96 5.91 -34.68
C ALA A 6 -24.77 4.96 -34.43
N ASP A 7 -24.12 4.61 -35.53
CA ASP A 7 -22.78 4.02 -35.64
C ASP A 7 -21.83 4.72 -34.67
N ARG A 8 -21.69 4.17 -33.46
CA ARG A 8 -20.52 4.39 -32.62
C ARG A 8 -19.53 3.31 -33.00
N SER A 9 -18.75 3.59 -34.03
CA SER A 9 -17.51 2.88 -34.27
C SER A 9 -16.74 2.80 -32.94
N PRO A 10 -16.23 1.62 -32.54
CA PRO A 10 -15.45 1.52 -31.32
C PRO A 10 -14.26 2.46 -31.48
N GLY A 11 -14.20 3.48 -30.62
CA GLY A 11 -13.01 4.32 -30.51
C GLY A 11 -11.80 3.41 -30.32
N PRO A 12 -10.60 3.83 -30.77
CA PRO A 12 -9.42 2.98 -30.70
C PRO A 12 -9.33 2.42 -29.29
N ALA A 13 -9.31 1.08 -29.18
CA ALA A 13 -9.13 0.40 -27.92
C ALA A 13 -7.95 1.11 -27.26
N GLY A 14 -8.24 1.84 -26.17
CA GLY A 14 -7.21 2.54 -25.43
C GLY A 14 -6.17 1.49 -25.17
N ARG A 15 -4.99 1.64 -25.78
CA ARG A 15 -3.88 0.73 -25.55
C ARG A 15 -3.71 0.83 -24.05
N SER A 16 -4.17 -0.19 -23.32
CA SER A 16 -3.85 -0.35 -21.92
C SER A 16 -2.35 -0.16 -21.94
N ARG A 17 -1.88 0.91 -21.31
CA ARG A 17 -0.46 1.14 -21.16
C ARG A 17 -0.05 -0.09 -20.40
N ALA A 18 0.52 -1.05 -21.12
CA ALA A 18 0.92 -2.32 -20.60
C ALA A 18 1.69 -1.95 -19.35
N GLY A 19 1.11 -2.22 -18.17
CA GLY A 19 1.75 -1.88 -16.93
C GLY A 19 3.14 -2.47 -16.98
N PHE A 20 4.11 -1.88 -16.28
CA PHE A 20 5.51 -2.30 -16.28
C PHE A 20 5.75 -3.80 -15.96
N HIS A 21 4.68 -4.56 -15.66
CA HIS A 21 4.63 -5.96 -15.27
C HIS A 21 3.67 -6.83 -16.11
N SER A 22 3.15 -6.35 -17.25
CA SER A 22 2.08 -7.04 -18.01
C SER A 22 2.47 -8.40 -18.61
N THR A 23 3.73 -8.79 -18.50
CA THR A 23 4.26 -10.08 -18.96
C THR A 23 4.64 -11.02 -17.82
N LEU A 24 4.53 -10.60 -16.56
CA LEU A 24 4.88 -11.41 -15.40
C LEU A 24 3.64 -12.15 -14.88
N THR A 25 3.83 -13.43 -14.58
CA THR A 25 2.87 -14.20 -13.79
C THR A 25 2.83 -13.70 -12.36
N PHE A 26 1.77 -14.05 -11.63
CA PHE A 26 1.64 -13.65 -10.22
C PHE A 26 2.77 -14.21 -9.36
N ASP A 27 3.14 -15.48 -9.55
CA ASP A 27 4.22 -16.11 -8.80
C ASP A 27 5.55 -15.43 -9.09
N GLU A 28 5.82 -15.04 -10.33
CA GLU A 28 7.01 -14.24 -10.68
C GLU A 28 6.97 -12.83 -10.07
N MET A 29 5.79 -12.24 -9.88
CA MET A 29 5.65 -10.95 -9.20
C MET A 29 5.96 -11.08 -7.70
N VAL A 30 5.54 -12.17 -7.07
CA VAL A 30 5.87 -12.47 -5.68
C VAL A 30 7.36 -12.79 -5.53
N GLU A 31 7.91 -13.64 -6.38
CA GLU A 31 9.34 -14.03 -6.37
C GLU A 31 10.26 -12.82 -6.57
N LYS A 32 9.89 -11.90 -7.46
CA LYS A 32 10.65 -10.66 -7.71
C LYS A 32 10.44 -9.59 -6.64
N GLY A 33 9.60 -9.85 -5.63
CA GLY A 33 9.32 -8.90 -4.55
C GLY A 33 8.46 -7.71 -4.97
N TYR A 34 7.77 -7.76 -6.12
CA TYR A 34 6.80 -6.73 -6.51
C TYR A 34 5.56 -6.76 -5.63
N VAL A 35 5.20 -7.94 -5.11
CA VAL A 35 4.09 -8.13 -4.19
C VAL A 35 4.59 -8.95 -3.01
N VAL A 36 4.51 -8.39 -1.81
CA VAL A 36 4.92 -9.07 -0.56
C VAL A 36 3.68 -9.70 0.07
N ILE A 37 3.67 -11.02 0.22
CA ILE A 37 2.54 -11.79 0.75
C ILE A 37 3.08 -12.84 1.72
N GLY A 38 2.45 -12.99 2.88
CA GLY A 38 2.85 -13.99 3.86
C GLY A 38 2.14 -13.83 5.20
N SER A 39 2.66 -14.51 6.22
CA SER A 39 2.31 -14.23 7.61
C SER A 39 2.87 -12.86 8.02
N PRO A 40 2.30 -12.18 9.04
CA PRO A 40 2.80 -10.89 9.49
C PRO A 40 4.31 -10.86 9.78
N THR A 41 4.83 -11.88 10.45
CA THR A 41 6.27 -12.02 10.74
C THR A 41 7.10 -12.16 9.46
N SER A 42 6.66 -12.99 8.51
CA SER A 42 7.40 -13.15 7.24
C SER A 42 7.38 -11.87 6.39
N VAL A 43 6.30 -11.08 6.47
CA VAL A 43 6.23 -9.76 5.82
C VAL A 43 7.19 -8.78 6.52
N ALA A 44 7.27 -8.81 7.85
CA ALA A 44 8.18 -7.96 8.60
C ALA A 44 9.66 -8.25 8.30
N GLU A 45 10.03 -9.52 8.22
CA GLU A 45 11.38 -9.96 7.83
C GLU A 45 11.75 -9.47 6.42
N GLN A 46 10.86 -9.66 5.44
CA GLN A 46 11.08 -9.20 4.06
C GLN A 46 11.22 -7.69 3.97
N LEU A 47 10.35 -6.94 4.66
CA LEU A 47 10.43 -5.47 4.68
C LEU A 47 11.69 -4.97 5.38
N THR A 48 12.13 -5.66 6.44
CA THR A 48 13.38 -5.36 7.15
C THR A 48 14.60 -5.60 6.25
N GLU A 49 14.62 -6.72 5.53
CA GLU A 49 15.68 -7.02 4.56
C GLU A 49 15.75 -5.95 3.46
N VAL A 50 14.61 -5.53 2.91
CA VAL A 50 14.53 -4.46 1.92
C VAL A 50 15.00 -3.13 2.49
N ALA A 51 14.59 -2.77 3.71
CA ALA A 51 15.00 -1.53 4.36
C ALA A 51 16.51 -1.46 4.60
N ILE A 52 17.11 -2.57 5.07
CA ILE A 52 18.55 -2.68 5.35
C ILE A 52 19.37 -2.71 4.06
N SER A 53 18.98 -3.53 3.08
CA SER A 53 19.73 -3.70 1.83
C SER A 53 19.77 -2.42 0.99
N LEU A 54 18.65 -1.67 0.95
CA LEU A 54 18.59 -0.37 0.27
C LEU A 54 19.05 0.80 1.15
N ASN A 55 19.25 0.57 2.46
CA ASN A 55 19.56 1.56 3.47
C ASN A 55 18.60 2.77 3.43
N VAL A 56 17.29 2.48 3.49
CA VAL A 56 16.21 3.48 3.38
C VAL A 56 15.48 3.67 4.70
N GLY A 57 15.28 4.93 5.12
CA GLY A 57 14.58 5.26 6.37
C GLY A 57 13.04 5.33 6.24
N ASN A 58 12.50 5.49 5.03
CA ASN A 58 11.05 5.52 4.79
C ASN A 58 10.67 4.55 3.68
N LEU A 59 9.66 3.74 3.96
CA LEU A 59 9.00 2.89 2.98
C LEU A 59 7.57 3.37 2.77
N MET A 60 7.21 3.61 1.52
CA MET A 60 5.82 3.87 1.14
C MET A 60 5.18 2.55 0.71
N LEU A 61 4.21 2.08 1.49
CA LEU A 61 3.54 0.81 1.25
C LEU A 61 2.14 1.02 0.69
N LEU A 62 1.79 0.24 -0.33
CA LEU A 62 0.44 0.13 -0.84
C LEU A 62 -0.21 -1.11 -0.21
N LEU A 63 -1.01 -0.87 0.83
CA LEU A 63 -1.70 -1.94 1.58
C LEU A 63 -3.00 -2.38 0.90
N GLN A 64 -3.39 -1.70 -0.18
CA GLN A 64 -4.43 -2.11 -1.09
C GLN A 64 -3.82 -2.67 -2.38
N PHE A 65 -4.21 -3.90 -2.74
CA PHE A 65 -3.74 -4.55 -3.96
C PHE A 65 -4.89 -5.19 -4.74
N GLY A 66 -4.85 -5.07 -6.06
CA GLY A 66 -5.84 -5.68 -6.94
C GLY A 66 -7.25 -5.15 -6.72
N ASN A 67 -8.22 -6.06 -6.52
CA ASN A 67 -9.65 -5.73 -6.38
C ASN A 67 -10.15 -5.73 -4.93
N MET A 68 -9.27 -5.57 -3.94
CA MET A 68 -9.67 -5.53 -2.53
C MET A 68 -10.80 -4.52 -2.33
N ASP A 69 -11.89 -4.99 -1.72
CA ASP A 69 -12.96 -4.11 -1.30
C ASP A 69 -12.51 -3.24 -0.11
N ARG A 70 -13.38 -2.33 0.32
CA ARG A 70 -13.08 -1.40 1.41
C ARG A 70 -12.77 -2.12 2.71
N ASP A 71 -13.57 -3.12 3.08
CA ASP A 71 -13.49 -3.74 4.40
C ASP A 71 -12.24 -4.63 4.50
N LEU A 72 -11.88 -5.33 3.42
CA LEU A 72 -10.65 -6.07 3.31
C LEU A 72 -9.42 -5.16 3.31
N THR A 73 -9.49 -4.01 2.64
CA THR A 73 -8.43 -2.99 2.66
C THR A 73 -8.19 -2.46 4.07
N MET A 74 -9.27 -2.15 4.80
CA MET A 74 -9.19 -1.68 6.18
C MET A 74 -8.61 -2.76 7.10
N PHE A 75 -9.07 -4.00 6.96
CA PHE A 75 -8.54 -5.13 7.71
C PHE A 75 -7.04 -5.33 7.48
N ASN A 76 -6.57 -5.28 6.22
CA ASN A 76 -5.13 -5.41 5.92
C ASN A 76 -4.31 -4.25 6.52
N THR A 77 -4.88 -3.04 6.50
CA THR A 77 -4.24 -1.86 7.09
C THR A 77 -4.11 -1.99 8.62
N GLU A 78 -5.16 -2.46 9.28
CA GLU A 78 -5.17 -2.72 10.74
C GLU A 78 -4.19 -3.84 11.10
N LEU A 79 -4.22 -4.95 10.37
CA LEU A 79 -3.30 -6.08 10.58
C LEU A 79 -1.84 -5.65 10.44
N PHE A 80 -1.52 -4.84 9.42
CA PHE A 80 -0.19 -4.30 9.22
C PHE A 80 0.24 -3.42 10.41
N ALA A 81 -0.62 -2.49 10.82
CA ALA A 81 -0.34 -1.57 11.93
C ALA A 81 -0.12 -2.31 13.25
N ASP A 82 -0.90 -3.36 13.52
CA ASP A 82 -0.85 -4.08 14.79
C ASP A 82 0.26 -5.12 14.87
N LYS A 83 0.62 -5.75 13.74
CA LYS A 83 1.50 -6.93 13.73
C LYS A 83 2.83 -6.73 13.03
N VAL A 84 2.88 -5.89 12.00
CA VAL A 84 4.08 -5.73 11.16
C VAL A 84 4.86 -4.48 11.53
N MET A 85 4.16 -3.35 11.66
CA MET A 85 4.78 -2.07 11.99
C MET A 85 5.62 -2.12 13.29
N PRO A 86 5.20 -2.77 14.39
CA PRO A 86 6.00 -2.83 15.61
C PRO A 86 7.32 -3.61 15.48
N GLU A 87 7.43 -4.55 14.54
CA GLU A 87 8.64 -5.35 14.33
C GLU A 87 9.70 -4.59 13.53
N ILE A 88 9.29 -3.65 12.68
CA ILE A 88 10.17 -2.89 11.76
C ILE A 88 10.48 -1.48 12.32
N HIS A 89 9.63 -0.95 13.19
CA HIS A 89 9.79 0.40 13.71
C HIS A 89 11.12 0.55 14.47
N GLY A 90 11.87 1.61 14.15
CA GLY A 90 13.10 1.95 14.87
C GLY A 90 14.39 1.34 14.32
N LEU A 91 14.36 0.65 13.17
CA LEU A 91 15.53 -0.02 12.56
C LEU A 91 16.80 0.86 12.44
N PHE A 92 16.64 2.17 12.26
CA PHE A 92 17.73 3.12 12.00
C PHE A 92 17.79 4.29 12.99
N GLU A 93 17.00 4.24 14.07
CA GLU A 93 16.88 5.36 15.02
C GLU A 93 18.19 5.69 15.75
N ASP A 94 19.09 4.72 15.91
CA ASP A 94 20.38 4.88 16.57
C ASP A 94 21.48 5.45 15.65
N GLN A 95 21.29 5.37 14.34
CA GLN A 95 22.31 5.68 13.34
C GLN A 95 22.03 6.98 12.56
N TRP A 96 20.77 7.33 12.36
CA TRP A 96 20.39 8.41 11.45
C TRP A 96 19.39 9.41 12.07
N GLU A 97 19.66 10.71 11.90
CA GLU A 97 18.71 11.77 12.27
C GLU A 97 17.65 11.93 11.17
N HIS A 98 16.38 11.74 11.53
CA HIS A 98 15.27 11.78 10.58
C HIS A 98 14.69 13.20 10.38
N ARG A 99 15.57 14.16 10.02
CA ARG A 99 15.32 15.62 10.03
C ARG A 99 14.11 16.11 9.23
N TRP A 100 13.72 15.42 8.16
CA TRP A 100 12.66 15.87 7.24
C TRP A 100 11.29 15.25 7.53
N TRP A 101 11.15 14.45 8.59
CA TRP A 101 9.83 13.96 8.99
C TRP A 101 9.04 15.05 9.69
N PRO A 102 7.73 15.16 9.43
CA PRO A 102 6.88 16.03 10.22
C PRO A 102 6.81 15.53 11.66
N ASP A 103 7.08 16.41 12.60
CA ASP A 103 6.71 16.19 13.99
C ASP A 103 5.18 16.21 14.11
N PRO A 104 4.60 15.30 14.90
CA PRO A 104 3.17 15.31 15.11
C PRO A 104 2.78 16.59 15.85
N LEU A 105 1.71 17.25 15.40
CA LEU A 105 1.22 18.50 16.00
C LEU A 105 1.07 18.35 17.53
N PRO A 106 1.34 19.40 18.32
CA PRO A 106 1.06 19.38 19.76
C PRO A 106 -0.38 18.96 20.02
N THR A 107 -0.62 18.15 21.05
CA THR A 107 -1.96 17.60 21.34
C THR A 107 -3.03 18.68 21.49
N VAL A 108 -2.66 19.86 21.96
CA VAL A 108 -3.54 21.04 22.10
C VAL A 108 -4.03 21.59 20.76
N ASP A 109 -3.23 21.44 19.69
CA ASP A 109 -3.51 21.94 18.34
C ASP A 109 -4.16 20.86 17.46
N ARG A 110 -4.15 19.59 17.89
CA ARG A 110 -4.81 18.49 17.17
C ARG A 110 -6.32 18.68 17.20
N ARG A 111 -6.95 18.67 16.03
CA ARG A 111 -8.40 18.59 15.92
C ARG A 111 -8.88 17.33 16.64
N ARG A 112 -9.65 17.49 17.72
CA ARG A 112 -10.35 16.38 18.37
C ARG A 112 -11.36 15.79 17.37
N THR A 113 -11.00 14.67 16.75
CA THR A 113 -11.94 13.86 15.98
C THR A 113 -12.83 13.13 16.99
N GLY A 114 -13.91 13.79 17.42
CA GLY A 114 -15.01 13.08 18.05
C GLY A 114 -15.64 12.17 17.01
N ARG A 115 -15.28 10.87 16.98
CA ARG A 115 -16.12 9.89 16.30
C ARG A 115 -17.45 9.87 17.07
N PRO A 116 -18.60 10.16 16.44
CA PRO A 116 -19.87 9.99 17.12
C PRO A 116 -20.00 8.52 17.51
N PRO A 117 -20.38 8.21 18.77
CA PRO A 117 -20.60 6.83 19.18
C PRO A 117 -21.71 6.21 18.31
N GLY A 118 -21.45 5.03 17.73
CA GLY A 118 -22.50 4.19 17.12
C GLY A 118 -22.44 3.97 15.59
N VAL A 119 -21.52 4.57 14.85
CA VAL A 119 -21.33 4.21 13.43
C VAL A 119 -20.22 3.16 13.36
N ARG A 120 -20.57 1.89 13.08
CA ARG A 120 -19.62 0.84 12.67
C ARG A 120 -19.22 1.08 11.22
#